data_AF-A0A382XTW4-F1
#
_entry.id   AF-A0A382XTW4-F1
#
_cell.length_a   1.000
_cell.length_b   1.000
_cell.length_c   1.000
_cell.angle_alpha   90.00
_cell.angle_beta   90.00
_cell.angle_gamma   90.00
#
_symmetry.space_group_name_H-M   'P 1'
#
loop_
_entity.id
_entity.type
_entity.pdbx_description
1 polymer ?
#
loop_
_entity_poly.entity_id
_entity_poly.type
_entity_poly.pdbx_seq_one_letter_code
_entity_poly.pdbx_strand_id
1 'polypeptide(L)'
;MRANKILAPKLYAHNYPRGIVVIEDFGDSSFFKVLLKKKNKLVIYKKLVDLLIKIQKIKPKSKIKSISNKSHVMNKYSNKYLFKESDLFFDWYLPLFLSKKKALNIKIKSKKILSKMYNKLNFSNSYFVHRDYHVQNLMKVGKKIGVIDSQDALIGNPAYD
;
A
#
# COMPACT_ATOMS: atom_id res chain seq x y z
N MET A 1 -2.28 12.50 -4.24
CA MET A 1 -0.92 12.87 -3.76
C MET A 1 -0.41 14.21 -4.29
N ARG A 2 -0.29 14.42 -5.62
CA ARG A 2 0.26 15.68 -6.18
C ARG A 2 -0.42 16.97 -5.71
N ALA A 3 -1.76 16.97 -5.60
CA ALA A 3 -2.52 18.11 -5.04
C ALA A 3 -2.13 18.47 -3.59
N ASN A 4 -1.55 17.53 -2.84
CA ASN A 4 -1.04 17.70 -1.48
C ASN A 4 0.50 17.85 -1.45
N LYS A 5 1.12 18.25 -2.57
CA LYS A 5 2.58 18.46 -2.69
C LYS A 5 3.45 17.22 -2.42
N ILE A 6 2.86 16.03 -2.55
CA ILE A 6 3.61 14.76 -2.54
C ILE A 6 3.91 14.37 -3.98
N LEU A 7 5.19 14.12 -4.26
CA LEU A 7 5.66 13.74 -5.59
C LEU A 7 5.19 12.32 -5.90
N ALA A 8 4.28 12.19 -6.84
CA ALA A 8 3.81 10.94 -7.43
C ALA A 8 3.79 11.13 -8.95
N PRO A 9 3.93 10.08 -9.77
CA PRO A 9 4.06 10.21 -11.23
C PRO A 9 2.94 11.04 -11.85
N LYS A 10 3.27 11.92 -12.79
CA LYS A 10 2.26 12.59 -13.63
C LYS A 10 1.66 11.55 -14.57
N LEU A 11 0.34 11.58 -14.74
CA LEU A 11 -0.33 10.82 -15.81
C LEU A 11 -0.21 11.60 -17.12
N TYR A 12 0.37 10.99 -18.16
CA TYR A 12 0.46 11.57 -19.50
C TYR A 12 -0.69 11.10 -20.40
N ALA A 13 -0.97 9.81 -20.42
CA ALA A 13 -2.02 9.22 -21.24
C ALA A 13 -2.55 7.92 -20.61
N HIS A 14 -3.74 7.47 -21.03
CA HIS A 14 -4.30 6.19 -20.62
C HIS A 14 -5.23 5.60 -21.70
N ASN A 15 -5.29 4.28 -21.77
CA ASN A 15 -6.26 3.51 -22.55
C ASN A 15 -6.83 2.39 -21.68
N TYR A 16 -7.92 2.68 -20.97
CA TYR A 16 -8.55 1.75 -20.03
C TYR A 16 -9.09 0.47 -20.66
N PRO A 17 -9.79 0.52 -21.82
CA PRO A 17 -10.22 -0.70 -22.51
C PRO A 17 -9.08 -1.67 -22.80
N ARG A 18 -7.86 -1.16 -23.00
CA ARG A 18 -6.65 -1.96 -23.21
C ARG A 18 -5.80 -2.17 -21.94
N GLY A 19 -6.22 -1.64 -20.79
CA GLY A 19 -5.47 -1.75 -19.53
C GLY A 19 -4.14 -0.99 -19.49
N ILE A 20 -3.98 0.08 -20.27
CA ILE A 20 -2.69 0.81 -20.42
C ILE A 20 -2.76 2.17 -19.73
N VAL A 21 -1.69 2.55 -19.03
CA VAL A 21 -1.43 3.89 -18.52
C VAL A 21 0.00 4.30 -18.82
N VAL A 22 0.21 5.57 -19.19
CA VAL A 22 1.53 6.16 -19.44
C VAL A 22 1.76 7.25 -18.40
N ILE A 23 2.81 7.09 -17.61
CA ILE A 23 3.12 7.94 -16.47
C ILE A 23 4.56 8.47 -16.54
N GLU A 24 4.82 9.52 -15.77
CA GLU A 24 6.16 10.08 -15.55
C GLU A 24 7.13 9.03 -15.01
N ASP A 25 8.29 8.93 -15.66
CA ASP A 25 9.38 8.07 -15.21
C ASP A 25 10.21 8.77 -14.13
N PHE A 26 10.41 8.08 -13.01
CA PHE A 26 11.24 8.53 -11.89
C PHE A 26 12.67 7.98 -11.94
N GLY A 27 13.00 7.23 -12.99
CA GLY A 27 14.27 6.54 -13.19
C GLY A 27 14.45 5.36 -12.25
N ASP A 28 15.64 4.78 -12.22
CA ASP A 28 15.88 3.48 -11.56
C ASP A 28 16.34 3.53 -10.11
N SER A 29 16.44 4.72 -9.51
CA SER A 29 17.04 4.92 -8.19
C SER A 29 16.03 4.79 -7.04
N SER A 30 15.59 3.57 -6.75
CA SER A 30 14.76 3.33 -5.55
C SER A 30 15.53 3.53 -4.24
N PHE A 31 14.81 3.87 -3.17
CA PHE A 31 15.40 4.00 -1.84
C PHE A 31 15.95 2.67 -1.31
N PHE A 32 15.46 1.53 -1.80
CA PHE A 32 16.09 0.22 -1.59
C PHE A 32 17.54 0.22 -2.08
N LYS A 33 17.77 0.59 -3.35
CA LYS A 33 19.13 0.67 -3.92
C LYS A 33 20.01 1.69 -3.19
N VAL A 34 19.42 2.81 -2.74
CA VAL A 34 20.15 3.82 -1.94
C VAL A 34 20.56 3.24 -0.59
N LEU A 35 19.66 2.54 0.11
CA LEU A 35 19.89 2.00 1.45
C LEU A 35 20.91 0.86 1.45
N LEU A 36 20.98 0.04 0.39
CA LEU A 36 22.02 -0.98 0.25
C LEU A 36 23.44 -0.40 0.31
N LYS A 37 23.63 0.84 -0.16
CA LYS A 37 24.93 1.52 -0.23
C LYS A 37 25.28 2.32 1.04
N LYS A 38 24.46 2.25 2.10
CA LYS A 38 24.61 3.10 3.28
C LYS A 38 24.76 2.28 4.55
N LYS A 39 25.82 2.56 5.32
CA LYS A 39 26.05 1.98 6.65
C LYS A 39 25.00 2.47 7.65
N ASN A 40 24.82 3.79 7.76
CA ASN A 40 23.78 4.38 8.60
C ASN A 40 22.50 4.62 7.79
N LYS A 41 21.51 3.76 7.99
CA LYS A 41 20.20 3.80 7.30
C LYS A 41 19.17 4.66 8.04
N LEU A 42 19.35 4.88 9.35
CA LEU A 42 18.35 5.51 10.22
C LEU A 42 18.01 6.93 9.76
N VAL A 43 19.02 7.72 9.36
CA VAL A 43 18.82 9.09 8.87
C VAL A 43 17.95 9.13 7.61
N ILE A 44 18.06 8.11 6.76
CA ILE A 44 17.25 8.01 5.54
C ILE A 44 15.83 7.58 5.90
N TYR A 45 15.67 6.54 6.73
CA TYR A 45 14.36 6.10 7.19
C TYR A 45 13.57 7.21 7.87
N LYS A 46 14.20 8.04 8.71
CA LYS A 46 13.55 9.23 9.30
C LYS A 46 12.92 10.13 8.23
N LYS A 47 13.63 10.41 7.14
CA LYS A 47 13.10 11.22 6.02
C LYS A 47 11.95 10.53 5.29
N LEU A 48 11.97 9.21 5.18
CA LEU A 48 10.88 8.44 4.57
C LEU A 48 9.65 8.45 5.50
N VAL A 49 9.84 8.28 6.81
CA VAL A 49 8.76 8.40 7.80
C VAL A 49 8.18 9.82 7.83
N ASP A 50 9.00 10.86 7.71
CA ASP A 50 8.52 12.25 7.60
C ASP A 50 7.61 12.45 6.37
N LEU A 51 7.91 11.76 5.26
CA LEU A 51 7.05 11.74 4.09
C LEU A 51 5.76 10.95 4.36
N LEU A 52 5.85 9.79 5.00
CA LEU A 52 4.68 9.00 5.37
C LEU A 52 3.71 9.80 6.25
N ILE A 53 4.23 10.52 7.25
CA ILE A 53 3.42 11.42 8.11
C ILE A 53 2.72 12.49 7.27
N LYS A 54 3.38 13.05 6.23
CA LYS A 54 2.73 14.01 5.30
C LYS A 54 1.63 13.35 4.49
N ILE A 55 1.80 12.10 4.05
CA ILE A 55 0.77 11.33 3.34
C ILE A 55 -0.42 11.06 4.27
N GLN A 56 -0.17 10.62 5.50
CA GLN A 56 -1.21 10.31 6.48
C GLN A 56 -2.02 11.56 6.91
N LYS A 57 -1.43 12.75 6.83
CA LYS A 57 -2.14 14.03 7.06
C LYS A 57 -3.12 14.40 5.94
N ILE A 58 -3.09 13.73 4.79
CA ILE A 58 -4.10 13.93 3.75
C ILE A 58 -5.45 13.45 4.29
N LYS A 59 -6.42 14.35 4.42
CA LYS A 59 -7.81 13.98 4.72
C LYS A 59 -8.37 13.14 3.56
N PRO A 60 -8.64 11.84 3.76
CA PRO A 60 -9.10 10.99 2.67
C PRO A 60 -10.53 11.39 2.29
N LYS A 61 -10.79 11.49 0.99
CA LYS A 61 -12.14 11.70 0.46
C LYS A 61 -12.76 10.33 0.21
N SER A 62 -13.97 10.11 0.72
CA SER A 62 -14.73 8.87 0.48
C SER A 62 -15.02 8.64 -1.01
N LYS A 63 -15.09 9.71 -1.79
CA LYS A 63 -15.21 9.69 -3.25
C LYS A 63 -14.12 10.53 -3.88
N ILE A 64 -13.38 9.93 -4.82
CA ILE A 64 -12.40 10.61 -5.66
C ILE A 64 -12.79 10.43 -7.13
N LYS A 65 -12.36 11.36 -7.99
CA LYS A 65 -12.50 11.17 -9.44
C LYS A 65 -11.46 10.16 -9.89
N SER A 66 -11.91 9.10 -10.58
CA SER A 66 -11.02 8.20 -11.30
C SER A 66 -10.42 8.91 -12.52
N ILE A 67 -9.46 8.26 -13.14
CA ILE A 67 -8.85 8.70 -14.40
C ILE A 67 -9.91 8.80 -15.53
N SER A 68 -10.99 7.99 -15.48
CA SER A 68 -12.13 8.07 -16.40
C SER A 68 -13.20 9.09 -16.00
N ASN A 69 -12.89 10.03 -15.09
CA ASN A 69 -13.82 11.01 -14.50
C ASN A 69 -15.04 10.41 -13.79
N LYS A 70 -15.04 9.10 -13.54
CA LYS A 70 -16.10 8.43 -12.77
C LYS A 70 -15.83 8.59 -11.29
N SER A 71 -16.90 8.59 -10.49
CA SER A 71 -16.77 8.57 -9.03
C SER A 71 -16.20 7.23 -8.59
N HIS A 72 -15.02 7.22 -7.98
CA HIS A 72 -14.41 6.06 -7.35
C HIS A 72 -14.54 6.18 -5.83
N VAL A 73 -15.09 5.15 -5.21
CA VAL A 73 -15.26 5.09 -3.75
C VAL A 73 -13.98 4.53 -3.15
N MET A 74 -13.33 5.31 -2.29
CA MET A 74 -12.19 4.83 -1.53
C MET A 74 -12.71 4.00 -0.36
N ASN A 75 -12.43 2.70 -0.39
CA ASN A 75 -12.94 1.78 0.62
C ASN A 75 -12.25 2.00 1.96
N LYS A 76 -13.01 1.84 3.04
CA LYS A 76 -12.44 1.75 4.38
C LYS A 76 -11.92 0.35 4.63
N TYR A 77 -10.77 0.30 5.26
CA TYR A 77 -10.16 -0.92 5.74
C TYR A 77 -11.11 -1.60 6.75
N SER A 78 -11.24 -2.91 6.65
CA SER A 78 -12.17 -3.69 7.46
C SER A 78 -11.64 -5.10 7.63
N ASN A 79 -12.26 -5.88 8.52
CA ASN A 79 -11.89 -7.28 8.72
C ASN A 79 -11.95 -8.09 7.43
N LYS A 80 -12.81 -7.71 6.47
CA LYS A 80 -12.84 -8.33 5.14
C LYS A 80 -11.50 -8.20 4.40
N TYR A 81 -10.84 -7.04 4.48
CA TYR A 81 -9.52 -6.83 3.87
C TYR A 81 -8.44 -7.60 4.61
N LEU A 82 -8.43 -7.54 5.95
CA LEU A 82 -7.49 -8.32 6.78
C LEU A 82 -7.57 -9.82 6.50
N PHE A 83 -8.78 -10.37 6.37
CA PHE A 83 -8.96 -11.77 6.01
C PHE A 83 -8.53 -12.05 4.58
N LYS A 84 -8.83 -11.18 3.61
CA LYS A 84 -8.41 -11.37 2.22
C LYS A 84 -6.88 -11.42 2.10
N GLU A 85 -6.18 -10.56 2.84
CA GLU A 85 -4.71 -10.51 2.84
C GLU A 85 -4.10 -11.72 3.56
N SER A 86 -4.56 -12.05 4.77
CA SER A 86 -4.06 -13.22 5.50
C SER A 86 -4.39 -14.55 4.81
N ASP A 87 -5.51 -14.61 4.07
CA ASP A 87 -5.89 -15.78 3.27
C ASP A 87 -4.85 -16.14 2.21
N LEU A 88 -4.07 -15.18 1.70
CA LEU A 88 -3.00 -15.45 0.71
C LEU A 88 -1.95 -16.43 1.22
N PHE A 89 -1.58 -16.35 2.50
CA PHE A 89 -0.65 -17.32 3.09
C PHE A 89 -1.21 -18.74 3.02
N PHE A 90 -2.49 -18.92 3.37
CA PHE A 90 -3.13 -20.24 3.40
C PHE A 90 -3.46 -20.78 2.02
N ASP A 91 -3.82 -19.91 1.08
CA ASP A 91 -4.30 -20.28 -0.23
C ASP A 91 -3.17 -20.43 -1.25
N TRP A 92 -2.08 -19.68 -1.10
CA TRP A 92 -1.00 -19.61 -2.09
C TRP A 92 0.29 -20.24 -1.59
N TYR A 93 0.73 -19.90 -0.37
CA TYR A 93 2.02 -20.34 0.14
C TYR A 93 1.96 -21.75 0.76
N LEU A 94 1.01 -21.97 1.68
CA LEU A 94 0.92 -23.23 2.42
C LEU A 94 0.71 -24.48 1.54
N PRO A 95 -0.06 -24.42 0.42
CA PRO A 95 -0.22 -25.56 -0.48
C PRO A 95 1.05 -25.97 -1.23
N LEU A 96 2.11 -25.17 -1.21
CA LEU A 96 3.42 -25.54 -1.76
C LEU A 96 4.13 -26.62 -0.91
N PHE A 97 3.78 -26.72 0.37
CA PHE A 97 4.42 -27.62 1.34
C PHE A 97 3.47 -28.66 1.92
N LEU A 98 2.16 -28.39 1.92
CA LEU A 98 1.13 -29.26 2.48
C LEU A 98 0.04 -29.56 1.45
N SER A 99 -0.66 -30.68 1.62
CA SER A 99 -1.84 -30.94 0.78
C SER A 99 -2.91 -29.87 0.98
N LYS A 100 -3.69 -29.57 -0.07
CA LYS A 100 -4.80 -28.59 -0.03
C LYS A 100 -5.75 -28.82 1.15
N LYS A 101 -6.04 -30.08 1.48
CA LYS A 101 -6.87 -30.46 2.64
C LYS A 101 -6.23 -30.05 3.97
N LYS A 102 -4.92 -30.28 4.16
CA LYS A 102 -4.20 -29.85 5.37
C LYS A 102 -4.14 -28.32 5.47
N ALA A 103 -3.83 -27.64 4.37
CA ALA A 103 -3.81 -26.18 4.32
C ALA A 103 -5.17 -25.56 4.67
N LEU A 104 -6.26 -26.11 4.13
CA LEU A 104 -7.63 -25.68 4.44
C LEU A 104 -7.97 -25.88 5.92
N ASN A 105 -7.61 -27.03 6.51
CA ASN A 105 -7.82 -27.29 7.93
C ASN A 105 -7.08 -26.28 8.82
N ILE A 106 -5.84 -25.93 8.47
CA ILE A 106 -5.06 -24.90 9.17
C ILE A 106 -5.73 -23.53 9.00
N LYS A 107 -6.14 -23.16 7.78
CA LYS A 107 -6.87 -21.91 7.49
C LYS A 107 -8.10 -21.76 8.38
N ILE A 108 -8.94 -22.79 8.47
CA ILE A 108 -10.16 -22.76 9.28
C ILE A 108 -9.84 -22.54 10.78
N LYS A 109 -8.83 -23.23 11.31
CA LYS A 109 -8.40 -23.06 12.71
C LYS A 109 -7.82 -21.67 12.96
N SER A 110 -6.93 -21.20 12.08
CA SER A 110 -6.31 -19.88 12.18
C SER A 110 -7.32 -18.75 12.03
N LYS A 111 -8.32 -18.88 11.16
CA LYS A 111 -9.39 -17.87 11.00
C LYS A 111 -10.13 -17.57 12.30
N LYS A 112 -10.36 -18.58 13.16
CA LYS A 112 -10.99 -18.37 14.47
C LYS A 112 -10.13 -17.50 15.39
N ILE A 113 -8.80 -17.69 15.35
CA ILE A 113 -7.84 -16.91 16.15
C ILE A 113 -7.74 -15.49 15.58
N LEU A 114 -7.53 -15.38 14.27
CA LEU A 114 -7.44 -14.11 13.54
C LEU A 114 -8.69 -13.27 13.72
N SER A 115 -9.89 -13.86 13.68
CA SER A 115 -11.15 -13.14 13.95
C SER A 115 -11.14 -12.44 15.30
N LYS A 116 -10.68 -13.13 16.36
CA LYS A 116 -10.58 -12.53 17.70
C LYS A 116 -9.57 -11.38 17.73
N MET A 117 -8.45 -11.52 17.02
CA MET A 117 -7.44 -10.46 16.94
C MET A 117 -7.95 -9.25 16.16
N TYR A 118 -8.51 -9.46 14.97
CA TYR A 118 -9.02 -8.40 14.10
C TYR A 118 -10.17 -7.63 14.76
N ASN A 119 -11.07 -8.30 15.47
CA ASN A 119 -12.15 -7.64 16.22
C ASN A 119 -11.62 -6.77 17.39
N LYS A 120 -10.42 -7.05 17.90
CA LYS A 120 -9.79 -6.25 18.96
C LYS A 120 -8.99 -5.06 18.42
N LEU A 121 -8.75 -5.01 17.11
CA LEU A 121 -8.06 -3.88 16.51
C LEU A 121 -8.99 -2.66 16.50
N ASN A 122 -8.94 -1.87 17.56
CA ASN A 122 -9.66 -0.61 17.66
C ASN A 122 -8.79 0.50 17.04
N PHE A 123 -9.08 0.89 15.80
CA PHE A 123 -8.40 2.02 15.17
C PHE A 123 -9.39 2.87 14.38
N SER A 124 -9.17 4.19 14.43
CA SER A 124 -9.90 5.13 13.61
C SER A 124 -9.50 4.96 12.14
N ASN A 125 -10.37 4.32 11.36
CA ASN A 125 -10.26 4.21 9.90
C ASN A 125 -10.43 5.58 9.25
N SER A 126 -9.42 6.43 9.40
CA SER A 126 -9.49 7.86 9.09
C SER A 126 -8.29 8.36 8.30
N TYR A 127 -7.28 7.52 8.08
CA TYR A 127 -6.03 7.91 7.43
C TYR A 127 -5.93 7.31 6.03
N PHE A 128 -5.27 8.02 5.13
CA PHE A 128 -4.87 7.46 3.85
C PHE A 128 -3.77 6.43 4.08
N VAL A 129 -4.00 5.19 3.65
CA VAL A 129 -3.04 4.08 3.70
C VAL A 129 -2.67 3.70 2.28
N HIS A 130 -1.39 3.75 1.95
CA HIS A 130 -0.83 3.40 0.66
C HIS A 130 -0.85 1.89 0.39
N ARG A 131 -0.64 1.10 1.45
CA ARG A 131 -0.52 -0.37 1.52
C ARG A 131 0.77 -0.95 0.98
N ASP A 132 1.33 -0.34 -0.06
CA ASP A 132 2.64 -0.72 -0.61
C ASP A 132 3.72 0.33 -0.31
N TYR A 133 3.67 0.94 0.90
CA TYR A 133 4.67 1.92 1.34
C TYR A 133 5.97 1.24 1.78
N HIS A 134 6.81 0.84 0.84
CA HIS A 134 8.12 0.28 1.13
C HIS A 134 9.20 0.89 0.24
N VAL A 135 10.46 0.71 0.65
CA VAL A 135 11.63 1.37 0.06
C VAL A 135 11.87 1.07 -1.43
N GLN A 136 11.21 0.06 -2.00
CA GLN A 136 11.27 -0.22 -3.44
C GLN A 136 10.28 0.66 -4.23
N ASN A 137 9.14 1.01 -3.63
CA ASN A 137 8.13 1.92 -4.20
C ASN A 137 8.38 3.40 -3.85
N LEU A 138 9.53 3.69 -3.24
CA LEU A 138 10.00 5.05 -2.97
C LEU A 138 11.20 5.33 -3.87
N MET A 139 11.08 6.33 -4.74
CA MET A 139 12.06 6.68 -5.76
C MET A 139 12.82 7.94 -5.38
N LYS A 140 14.13 7.95 -5.57
CA LYS A 140 14.96 9.14 -5.40
C LYS A 140 14.94 9.94 -6.71
N VAL A 141 14.18 11.03 -6.74
CA VAL A 141 14.06 11.93 -7.89
C VAL A 141 14.84 13.21 -7.59
N GLY A 142 16.11 13.25 -8.00
CA GLY A 142 17.04 14.32 -7.62
C GLY A 142 17.21 14.40 -6.09
N LYS A 143 16.75 15.51 -5.49
CA LYS A 143 16.72 15.71 -4.02
C LYS A 143 15.37 15.36 -3.37
N LYS A 144 14.37 14.95 -4.15
CA LYS A 144 13.00 14.64 -3.69
C LYS A 144 12.79 13.13 -3.56
N ILE A 145 11.73 12.77 -2.85
CA ILE A 145 11.23 11.40 -2.72
C ILE A 145 9.94 11.31 -3.54
N GLY A 146 9.97 10.50 -4.59
CA GLY A 146 8.80 10.11 -5.38
C GLY A 146 8.15 8.86 -4.79
N VAL A 147 6.83 8.79 -4.81
CA VAL A 147 6.03 7.65 -4.33
C VAL A 147 5.28 7.07 -5.53
N ILE A 148 5.37 5.76 -5.73
CA ILE A 148 4.69 5.01 -6.79
C ILE A 148 3.80 3.92 -6.21
N ASP A 149 2.99 3.27 -7.05
CA ASP A 149 2.21 2.08 -6.68
C ASP A 149 1.05 2.30 -5.69
N SER A 150 0.39 3.47 -5.80
CA SER A 150 -0.67 3.87 -4.87
C SER A 150 -2.08 3.43 -5.28
N GLN A 151 -2.24 2.51 -6.24
CA GLN A 151 -3.54 2.10 -6.79
C GLN A 151 -4.38 1.29 -5.79
N ASP A 152 -3.72 0.59 -4.86
CA ASP A 152 -4.37 -0.25 -3.86
C ASP A 152 -4.75 0.51 -2.59
N ALA A 153 -4.52 1.83 -2.54
CA ALA A 153 -4.71 2.66 -1.37
C ALA A 153 -6.13 2.62 -0.79
N LEU A 154 -6.23 2.66 0.54
CA LEU A 154 -7.48 2.57 1.31
C LEU A 154 -7.52 3.62 2.42
N ILE A 155 -8.68 3.76 3.06
CA ILE A 155 -8.82 4.54 4.30
C ILE A 155 -8.68 3.57 5.48
N GLY A 156 -7.63 3.70 6.28
CA GLY A 156 -7.29 2.68 7.28
C GLY A 156 -6.51 3.18 8.50
N ASN A 157 -5.82 2.24 9.15
CA ASN A 157 -4.91 2.49 10.26
C ASN A 157 -3.58 3.05 9.73
N PRO A 158 -3.05 4.17 10.27
CA PRO A 158 -1.77 4.72 9.83
C PRO A 158 -0.59 3.80 10.15
N ALA A 159 -0.69 2.86 11.08
CA ALA A 159 0.37 1.92 11.42
C ALA A 159 0.54 0.78 10.39
N TYR A 160 -0.30 0.72 9.35
CA TYR A 160 -0.18 -0.31 8.31
C TYR A 160 1.03 -0.05 7.39
N ASP A 161 1.22 1.21 7.00
CA ASP A 161 2.37 1.68 6.20
C ASP A 161 3.60 1.94 7.08
#